data_AF-A0A967SQZ6-F1
#
_entry.id   AF-A0A967SQZ6-F1
#
_cell.length_a   1.000
_cell.length_b   1.000
_cell.length_c   1.000
_cell.angle_alpha   90.00
_cell.angle_beta   90.00
_cell.angle_gamma   90.00
#
_symmetry.space_group_name_H-M   'P 1'
#
loop_
_entity.id
_entity.type
_entity.pdbx_description
1 polymer ?
#
loop_
_entity_poly.entity_id
_entity_poly.type
_entity_poly.pdbx_seq_one_letter_code
_entity_poly.pdbx_strand_id
1 'polypeptide(L)'
;RRAGLLYVGTDDGNVQVSRDGGRTWTNVTARIPGLPEASYVAGIEASRRADGTVYVAFDNHRSDDFGNYLYRSDDHGRSWRSITGDLPARRVIRAVHEDPRNPR
;
A
#
# COMPACT_ATOMS: atom_id res chain seq x y z
N ARG A 1 5.07 16.60 -4.06
CA ARG A 1 3.65 16.16 -4.24
C ARG A 1 3.18 16.53 -5.63
N ARG A 2 2.65 15.56 -6.40
CA ARG A 2 2.11 15.78 -7.74
C ARG A 2 0.61 16.05 -7.66
N ALA A 3 0.14 17.15 -8.25
CA ALA A 3 -1.28 17.43 -8.32
C ALA A 3 -2.00 16.37 -9.18
N GLY A 4 -3.16 15.91 -8.71
CA GLY A 4 -3.99 14.93 -9.42
C GLY A 4 -3.54 13.47 -9.29
N LEU A 5 -2.48 13.17 -8.52
CA LEU A 5 -2.15 11.80 -8.14
C LEU A 5 -2.96 11.41 -6.90
N LEU A 6 -3.79 10.38 -7.03
CA LEU A 6 -4.67 9.87 -5.98
C LEU A 6 -4.47 8.36 -5.82
N TYR A 7 -4.54 7.89 -4.58
CA TYR A 7 -4.58 6.47 -4.24
C TYR A 7 -5.81 6.22 -3.35
N VAL A 8 -6.48 5.10 -3.59
CA VAL A 8 -7.62 4.64 -2.79
C VAL A 8 -7.38 3.19 -2.39
N GLY A 9 -7.72 2.88 -1.15
CA GLY A 9 -7.78 1.53 -0.61
C GLY A 9 -9.20 1.22 -0.19
N THR A 10 -9.63 -0.01 -0.42
CA THR A 10 -11.00 -0.46 -0.10
C THR A 10 -10.96 -1.63 0.87
N ASP A 11 -12.12 -1.93 1.45
CA ASP A 11 -12.28 -3.01 2.42
C ASP A 11 -12.16 -4.41 1.80
N ASP A 12 -12.53 -4.54 0.52
CA ASP A 12 -12.38 -5.73 -0.31
C ASP A 12 -10.96 -5.91 -0.91
N GLY A 13 -10.00 -5.12 -0.44
CA GLY A 13 -8.57 -5.31 -0.72
C GLY A 13 -8.06 -4.66 -1.99
N ASN A 14 -8.84 -3.81 -2.65
CA ASN A 14 -8.39 -3.11 -3.84
C ASN A 14 -7.59 -1.85 -3.51
N VAL A 15 -6.37 -1.77 -4.06
CA VAL A 15 -5.60 -0.54 -4.21
C VAL A 15 -5.81 -0.01 -5.63
N GLN A 16 -6.30 1.21 -5.73
CA GLN A 16 -6.51 1.89 -7.01
C GLN A 16 -5.68 3.17 -7.07
N VAL A 17 -5.13 3.47 -8.25
CA VAL A 17 -4.38 4.69 -8.52
C VAL A 17 -5.04 5.49 -9.64
N SER A 18 -5.17 6.80 -9.43
CA SER A 18 -5.49 7.76 -10.48
C SER A 18 -4.36 8.77 -10.62
N ARG A 19 -4.01 9.11 -11.86
CA ARG A 19 -2.92 10.05 -12.19
C ARG A 19 -3.42 11.33 -12.85
N ASP A 20 -4.73 11.48 -12.96
CA ASP A 20 -5.43 12.53 -13.70
C ASP A 20 -6.57 13.15 -12.87
N GLY A 21 -6.43 13.18 -11.54
CA GLY A 21 -7.41 13.80 -10.64
C GLY A 21 -8.71 13.02 -10.49
N GLY A 22 -8.68 11.70 -10.68
CA GLY A 22 -9.82 10.81 -10.48
C GLY A 22 -10.67 10.57 -11.72
N ARG A 23 -10.22 10.97 -12.92
CA ARG A 23 -10.96 10.73 -14.16
C ARG A 23 -10.82 9.28 -14.62
N THR A 24 -9.61 8.72 -14.50
CA THR A 24 -9.34 7.31 -14.75
C THR A 24 -8.66 6.66 -13.56
N TRP A 25 -8.98 5.38 -13.34
CA TRP A 25 -8.48 4.57 -12.23
C TRP A 25 -7.90 3.27 -12.75
N THR A 26 -6.78 2.85 -12.17
CA THR A 26 -6.18 1.55 -12.42
C THR A 26 -6.08 0.79 -11.12
N ASN A 27 -6.67 -0.40 -11.06
CA ASN A 27 -6.47 -1.33 -9.96
C ASN A 27 -5.06 -1.94 -10.06
N VAL A 28 -4.28 -1.82 -8.99
CA VAL A 28 -2.87 -2.23 -8.93
C VAL A 28 -2.64 -3.45 -8.01
N THR A 29 -3.71 -3.96 -7.37
CA THR A 29 -3.65 -5.02 -6.35
C THR A 29 -3.14 -6.35 -6.90
N ALA A 30 -3.56 -6.73 -8.10
CA ALA A 30 -3.16 -7.98 -8.74
C ALA A 30 -1.64 -8.09 -8.98
N ARG A 31 -0.90 -6.99 -8.81
CA ARG A 31 0.57 -6.93 -8.95
C ARG A 31 1.30 -7.10 -7.62
N ILE A 32 0.59 -7.26 -6.50
CA ILE A 32 1.17 -7.41 -5.16
C ILE A 32 1.45 -8.89 -4.90
N PRO A 33 2.73 -9.30 -4.77
CA PRO A 33 3.07 -10.70 -4.63
C PRO A 33 2.70 -11.23 -3.24
N GLY A 34 2.07 -12.41 -3.20
CA GLY A 34 1.80 -13.15 -1.97
C GLY A 34 0.78 -12.49 -1.04
N LEU A 35 0.02 -11.50 -1.52
CA LEU A 35 -1.10 -10.91 -0.79
C LEU A 35 -2.31 -11.86 -0.88
N PRO A 36 -2.91 -12.29 0.25
CA PRO A 36 -4.15 -13.05 0.24
C PRO A 36 -5.28 -12.24 -0.39
N GLU A 37 -6.17 -12.92 -1.12
CA GLU A 37 -7.34 -12.31 -1.73
C GLU A 37 -8.22 -11.61 -0.68
N ALA A 38 -8.79 -10.46 -1.04
CA ALA A 38 -9.66 -9.66 -0.18
C ALA A 38 -9.06 -9.21 1.17
N SER A 39 -7.72 -9.14 1.27
CA SER A 39 -7.06 -8.56 2.45
C SER A 39 -7.40 -7.07 2.57
N TYR A 40 -7.95 -6.63 3.70
CA TYR A 40 -8.40 -5.25 3.93
C TYR A 40 -7.24 -4.24 3.75
N VAL A 41 -7.44 -3.19 2.94
CA VAL A 41 -6.44 -2.11 2.84
C VAL A 41 -6.46 -1.28 4.11
N ALA A 42 -5.50 -1.52 4.99
CA ALA A 42 -5.45 -0.92 6.32
C ALA A 42 -4.92 0.52 6.31
N GLY A 43 -3.95 0.81 5.46
CA GLY A 43 -3.39 2.14 5.31
C GLY A 43 -2.62 2.33 4.01
N ILE A 44 -2.68 3.54 3.48
CA ILE A 44 -1.93 3.97 2.30
C ILE A 44 -1.19 5.27 2.65
N GLU A 45 0.11 5.32 2.41
CA GLU A 45 0.91 6.54 2.48
C GLU A 45 1.62 6.74 1.14
N ALA A 46 1.24 7.78 0.40
CA ALA A 46 1.99 8.21 -0.77
C ALA A 46 3.19 9.07 -0.31
N SER A 47 4.39 8.77 -0.83
CA SER A 47 5.59 9.50 -0.44
C SER A 47 5.46 10.99 -0.72
N ARG A 48 5.93 11.80 0.23
CA ARG A 48 6.01 13.25 0.05
C ARG A 48 7.24 13.65 -0.76
N ARG A 49 8.20 12.74 -0.90
CA ARG A 49 9.57 13.01 -1.38
C ARG A 49 9.85 12.44 -2.76
N ALA A 50 9.29 11.27 -3.07
CA ALA A 50 9.51 10.57 -4.33
C ALA A 50 8.18 10.36 -5.06
N ASP A 51 8.05 10.96 -6.25
CA ASP A 51 6.86 10.76 -7.08
C ASP A 51 6.75 9.29 -7.50
N GLY A 52 5.55 8.74 -7.39
CA GLY A 52 5.29 7.32 -7.66
C GLY A 52 5.60 6.36 -6.54
N THR A 53 6.29 6.79 -5.48
CA THR A 53 6.48 5.97 -4.28
C THR A 53 5.23 5.95 -3.42
N VAL A 54 4.77 4.76 -3.06
CA VAL A 54 3.61 4.54 -2.18
C VAL A 54 3.83 3.31 -1.31
N TYR A 55 3.36 3.39 -0.08
CA TYR A 55 3.38 2.33 0.92
C TYR A 55 1.95 1.89 1.21
N VAL A 56 1.72 0.58 1.29
CA VAL A 56 0.40 0.03 1.60
C VAL A 56 0.53 -1.07 2.66
N ALA A 57 -0.26 -0.94 3.71
CA ALA A 57 -0.45 -1.97 4.72
C ALA A 57 -1.78 -2.68 4.47
N PHE A 58 -1.78 -4.01 4.60
CA PHE A 58 -2.98 -4.83 4.52
C PHE A 58 -3.20 -5.59 5.83
N ASP A 59 -4.47 -5.90 6.09
CA ASP A 59 -4.92 -6.61 7.27
C ASP A 59 -5.82 -7.79 6.87
N ASN A 60 -5.43 -9.00 7.28
CA ASN A 60 -6.18 -10.22 6.99
C ASN A 60 -6.65 -10.95 8.27
N HIS A 61 -6.64 -10.29 9.45
CA HIS A 61 -6.93 -10.96 10.73
C HIS A 61 -8.36 -11.52 10.83
N ARG A 62 -9.30 -10.95 10.08
CA ARG A 62 -10.69 -11.45 10.03
C ARG A 62 -10.81 -12.81 9.34
N SER A 63 -9.76 -13.21 8.63
CA SER A 63 -9.62 -14.50 7.95
C SER A 63 -8.72 -15.48 8.74
N ASP A 64 -8.49 -15.22 10.05
CA ASP A 64 -7.56 -15.97 10.92
C ASP A 64 -6.09 -15.94 10.45
N ASP A 65 -5.74 -14.92 9.66
CA ASP A 65 -4.40 -14.71 9.14
C ASP A 65 -3.76 -13.46 9.76
N PHE A 66 -2.70 -13.68 10.53
CA PHE A 66 -1.97 -12.64 11.24
C PHE A 66 -0.62 -12.32 10.57
N GLY A 67 -0.48 -12.65 9.28
CA GLY A 67 0.68 -12.29 8.48
C GLY A 67 0.93 -10.78 8.45
N ASN A 68 2.21 -10.41 8.37
CA ASN A 68 2.59 -9.02 8.16
C ASN A 68 2.50 -8.72 6.66
N TYR A 69 1.60 -7.82 6.25
CA TYR A 69 1.44 -7.41 4.86
C TYR A 69 1.74 -5.93 4.71
N LEU A 70 2.99 -5.61 4.39
CA LEU A 70 3.45 -4.25 4.16
C LEU A 70 4.30 -4.19 2.88
N TYR A 71 3.86 -3.36 1.94
CA TYR A 71 4.43 -3.29 0.61
C TYR A 71 4.81 -1.86 0.24
N ARG A 72 5.83 -1.74 -0.61
CA ARG A 72 6.25 -0.50 -1.25
C ARG A 72 6.24 -0.67 -2.76
N SER A 73 5.74 0.35 -3.44
CA SER A 73 5.97 0.57 -4.87
C SER A 73 6.75 1.87 -5.06
N ASP A 74 7.56 1.95 -6.12
CA ASP A 74 8.27 3.16 -6.55
C ASP A 74 7.83 3.64 -7.94
N ASP A 75 6.82 3.00 -8.51
CA ASP A 75 6.45 3.19 -9.90
C ASP A 75 4.93 3.32 -10.09
N HIS A 76 4.25 3.86 -9.08
CA HIS A 76 2.80 4.06 -9.03
C HIS A 76 1.99 2.76 -8.96
N GLY A 77 2.52 1.70 -8.34
CA GLY A 77 1.85 0.40 -8.19
C GLY A 77 1.96 -0.50 -9.42
N ARG A 78 2.92 -0.23 -10.33
CA ARG A 78 3.21 -1.15 -11.45
C ARG A 78 4.04 -2.35 -10.98
N SER A 79 4.87 -2.16 -9.96
CA SER A 79 5.59 -3.22 -9.25
C SER A 79 5.58 -2.97 -7.74
N TRP A 80 5.66 -4.05 -6.98
CA TRP A 80 5.62 -4.03 -5.52
C TRP A 80 6.70 -4.93 -4.95
N ARG A 81 7.21 -4.55 -3.78
CA ARG A 81 8.05 -5.41 -2.95
C ARG A 81 7.57 -5.36 -1.51
N SER A 82 7.66 -6.49 -0.82
CA SER A 82 7.46 -6.54 0.62
C SER A 82 8.58 -5.75 1.31
N ILE A 83 8.20 -4.96 2.30
CA ILE A 83 9.13 -4.21 3.18
C ILE A 83 8.89 -4.57 4.64
N THR A 84 8.31 -5.75 4.88
CA THR A 84 8.01 -6.28 6.23
C THR A 84 9.27 -6.53 7.06
N GLY A 85 10.40 -6.83 6.43
CA GLY A 85 11.70 -6.94 7.10
C GLY A 85 11.69 -7.98 8.22
N ASP A 86 12.11 -7.56 9.41
CA ASP A 86 12.23 -8.34 10.64
C ASP A 86 11.12 -8.04 11.66
N LEU A 87 10.01 -7.45 11.21
CA LEU A 87 8.86 -7.18 12.08
C LEU A 87 8.43 -8.46 12.81
N PRO A 88 8.06 -8.39 14.11
CA PRO A 88 7.60 -9.54 14.85
C PRO A 88 6.47 -10.26 14.12
N ALA A 89 6.59 -11.58 14.02
CA ALA A 89 5.57 -12.40 13.38
C ALA A 89 4.22 -12.30 14.10
N ARG A 90 3.14 -12.62 13.39
CA ARG A 90 1.77 -12.63 13.92
C ARG A 90 1.36 -11.26 14.48
N ARG A 91 1.51 -10.22 13.66
CA ARG A 91 1.12 -8.85 13.98
C ARG A 91 0.31 -8.28 12.82
N VAL A 92 -0.65 -7.42 13.16
CA VAL A 92 -1.48 -6.72 12.19
C VAL A 92 -0.93 -5.31 12.03
N ILE A 93 -0.65 -4.92 10.79
CA ILE A 93 -0.16 -3.58 10.48
C ILE A 93 -1.36 -2.74 10.08
N ARG A 94 -1.66 -1.71 10.88
CA ARG A 94 -2.82 -0.83 10.66
C ARG A 94 -2.47 0.48 9.96
N ALA A 95 -1.23 0.91 10.05
CA ALA A 95 -0.77 2.18 9.50
C ALA A 95 0.72 2.13 9.15
N VAL A 96 1.10 2.95 8.19
CA VAL A 96 2.48 3.21 7.79
C VAL A 96 2.61 4.71 7.52
N HIS A 97 3.70 5.31 8.00
CA HIS A 97 3.96 6.72 7.77
C HIS A 97 5.43 6.94 7.43
N GLU A 98 5.66 7.71 6.36
CA GLU A 98 6.99 8.22 6.03
C GLU A 98 7.37 9.32 7.03
N ASP A 99 8.62 9.30 7.52
CA ASP A 99 9.10 10.36 8.41
C ASP A 99 9.03 11.72 7.68
N PRO A 100 8.37 12.74 8.29
CA PRO A 100 8.15 14.04 7.67
C PRO A 100 9.45 14.82 7.41
N ARG A 101 10.54 14.52 8.11
CA ARG A 101 11.83 15.25 8.04
C ARG A 101 12.97 14.40 7.50
N ASN A 102 13.06 13.13 7.88
CA ASN A 102 14.12 12.23 7.43
C ASN A 102 13.66 11.30 6.27
N PRO A 103 14.29 11.37 5.08
CA PRO A 103 14.01 10.45 3.97
C PRO A 103 14.69 9.07 4.08
N ARG A 104 15.62 8.89 5.01
CA ARG A 104 16.48 7.70 5.14
C ARG A 104 15.99 6.77 6.24
#